data_AF-A0A182W1J4-F1
#
_entry.id   AF-A0A182W1J4-F1
#
_cell.length_a   1.000
_cell.length_b   1.000
_cell.length_c   1.000
_cell.angle_alpha   90.00
_cell.angle_beta   90.00
_cell.angle_gamma   90.00
#
_symmetry.space_group_name_H-M   'P 1'
#
loop_
_entity.id
_entity.type
_entity.pdbx_description
1 polymer ?
#
loop_
_entity_poly.entity_id
_entity_poly.type
_entity_poly.pdbx_seq_one_letter_code
_entity_poly.pdbx_strand_id
1 'polypeptide(L)'
;MSSKLEVNFEEKQQVCPFRVSSQSSVVDDAEEFVLLEDPGSRLTSTGEDDEPQTISEWYRLQSFTYGATTFRAVEELLKTVELNPSAKVELDLNVDLCRNRLLNPTLARLLANVLQELQTIVQVSLSYNTIDDECMEILSNALSNSGVCQLEAAHCQISDRAGSLLFSALIYSDCIETIDLSWNHLDISSGVAIGRFLSVQKSVKELILTGNHLYPEVQCIVPLLVGSIANETLEHLDLSWNGLRGEEFGRALLKAVPQTKLKCLTLEHNLLGPLEMSFVVRIMKKSETLEELRIGSNMLEDTVTLDLVRTFVRHPTLNVISLGSYYFISQAVAKLCRLCLRKYPTKKIIYQGVLGANPARPVDVQEMLLERCRFLAQKPKKPKLKRDIGHLMLQLAAAENTLLEREEFVLVVKRFRVKLDQPLLEALMDAFEVPKKLVDTGAMALKYLTKHPTEPPIVNIYTITPINCCCSENENP
;
A
#
# COMPACT_ATOMS: atom_id res chain seq x y z
N MET A 1 46.91 45.62 -31.76
CA MET A 1 46.06 44.47 -32.12
C MET A 1 45.94 43.63 -30.85
N SER A 2 45.02 43.96 -29.93
CA SER A 2 43.59 43.59 -29.91
C SER A 2 43.44 42.07 -30.01
N SER A 3 42.85 41.30 -29.08
CA SER A 3 41.93 41.64 -27.97
C SER A 3 41.78 40.42 -27.05
N LYS A 4 41.98 40.66 -25.75
CA LYS A 4 41.08 40.34 -24.63
C LYS A 4 40.13 39.13 -24.79
N LEU A 5 40.42 38.09 -24.01
CA LEU A 5 39.45 37.14 -23.48
C LEU A 5 38.62 37.85 -22.40
N GLU A 6 37.35 38.12 -22.68
CA GLU A 6 36.32 38.40 -21.68
C GLU A 6 35.44 37.15 -21.60
N VAL A 7 35.38 36.57 -20.41
CA VAL A 7 34.50 35.44 -20.07
C VAL A 7 33.16 36.06 -19.66
N ASN A 8 32.17 35.97 -20.54
CA ASN A 8 30.77 36.23 -20.17
C ASN A 8 30.13 34.92 -19.70
N PHE A 9 29.78 34.88 -18.42
CA PHE A 9 28.77 33.96 -17.90
C PHE A 9 27.40 34.53 -18.30
N GLU A 10 26.83 33.99 -19.37
CA GLU A 10 25.39 34.10 -19.60
C GLU A 10 24.74 32.85 -19.02
N GLU A 11 23.86 33.06 -18.05
CA GLU A 11 22.90 32.07 -17.57
C GLU A 11 22.07 31.57 -18.76
N LYS A 12 22.38 30.36 -19.23
CA LYS A 12 21.54 29.68 -20.20
C LYS A 12 20.23 29.30 -19.51
N GLN A 13 19.20 30.11 -19.72
CA GLN A 13 17.82 29.64 -19.64
C GLN A 13 17.71 28.41 -20.57
N GLN A 14 17.47 27.26 -19.96
CA GLN A 14 17.26 26.00 -20.66
C GLN A 14 15.84 26.03 -21.24
N VAL A 15 15.66 26.80 -22.31
CA VAL A 15 14.46 26.75 -23.16
C VAL A 15 14.57 25.48 -24.00
N CYS A 16 13.55 24.60 -23.99
CA CYS A 16 13.55 23.37 -24.80
C CYS A 16 13.83 23.79 -26.29
N PRO A 17 14.96 23.37 -26.91
CA PRO A 17 15.57 24.06 -28.05
C PRO A 17 14.96 23.75 -29.42
N PHE A 18 13.82 23.06 -29.48
CA PHE A 18 13.18 22.65 -30.73
C PHE A 18 11.71 23.06 -30.78
N ARG A 19 11.45 24.34 -31.07
CA ARG A 19 10.23 24.69 -31.80
C ARG A 19 10.43 24.10 -33.18
N VAL A 20 9.80 22.95 -33.47
CA VAL A 20 9.88 22.35 -34.80
C VAL A 20 9.25 23.34 -35.78
N SER A 21 10.10 24.14 -36.45
CA SER A 21 9.72 24.78 -37.69
C SER A 21 9.46 23.63 -38.64
N SER A 22 8.18 23.45 -38.99
CA SER A 22 7.68 22.56 -40.02
C SER A 22 8.73 22.29 -41.11
N GLN A 23 9.05 21.01 -41.31
CA GLN A 23 9.94 20.40 -42.33
C GLN A 23 11.27 19.84 -41.79
N SER A 24 11.21 18.67 -41.13
CA SER A 24 12.21 17.63 -41.40
C SER A 24 11.64 16.24 -41.14
N SER A 25 11.71 15.40 -42.17
CA SER A 25 11.08 14.11 -42.35
C SER A 25 11.83 12.97 -41.68
N VAL A 26 11.28 12.42 -40.59
CA VAL A 26 11.12 10.97 -40.33
C VAL A 26 9.91 10.85 -39.40
N VAL A 27 8.71 10.71 -39.97
CA VAL A 27 7.46 10.60 -39.20
C VAL A 27 6.73 9.36 -39.72
N ASP A 28 6.86 8.25 -38.99
CA ASP A 28 5.85 7.19 -39.06
C ASP A 28 4.62 7.75 -38.33
N ASP A 29 3.56 8.03 -39.07
CA ASP A 29 2.17 8.20 -38.64
C ASP A 29 1.91 8.96 -37.31
N ALA A 30 2.64 10.05 -37.05
CA ALA A 30 2.28 10.93 -35.94
C ALA A 30 0.97 11.64 -36.29
N GLU A 31 -0.06 11.35 -35.49
CA GLU A 31 -1.35 12.03 -35.47
C GLU A 31 -1.15 13.54 -35.57
N GLU A 32 -1.92 14.17 -36.45
CA GLU A 32 -1.89 15.61 -36.71
C GLU A 32 -2.02 16.36 -35.37
N PHE A 33 -0.97 17.06 -34.94
CA PHE A 33 -0.97 17.78 -33.66
C PHE A 33 -2.19 18.70 -33.59
N VAL A 34 -2.93 18.64 -32.47
CA VAL A 34 -4.06 19.53 -32.23
C VAL A 34 -3.55 20.97 -32.30
N LEU A 35 -4.06 21.73 -33.27
CA LEU A 35 -3.70 23.15 -33.41
C LEU A 35 -4.07 23.88 -32.12
N LEU A 36 -3.08 24.55 -31.54
CA LEU A 36 -3.27 25.55 -30.48
C LEU A 36 -4.39 26.50 -30.90
N GLU A 37 -5.38 26.70 -30.03
CA GLU A 37 -6.28 27.84 -30.23
C GLU A 37 -5.43 29.10 -30.09
N ASP A 38 -5.41 29.97 -31.11
CA ASP A 38 -4.64 31.22 -31.09
C ASP A 38 -5.49 32.33 -30.44
N PRO A 39 -5.31 32.63 -29.14
CA PRO A 39 -5.99 33.75 -28.50
C PRO A 39 -5.58 35.09 -29.13
N GLY A 40 -4.36 35.20 -29.66
CA GLY A 40 -3.81 36.42 -30.26
C GLY A 40 -4.56 36.88 -31.50
N SER A 41 -5.07 35.96 -32.31
CA SER A 41 -5.92 36.29 -33.48
C SER A 41 -7.23 36.99 -33.13
N ARG A 42 -7.67 36.94 -31.85
CA ARG A 42 -8.93 37.51 -31.36
C ARG A 42 -8.74 38.61 -30.31
N LEU A 43 -7.50 38.92 -29.92
CA LEU A 43 -7.20 40.11 -29.11
C LEU A 43 -7.24 41.33 -30.05
N THR A 44 -8.34 42.08 -30.05
CA THR A 44 -8.47 43.27 -30.91
C THR A 44 -7.73 44.45 -30.28
N SER A 45 -7.02 45.23 -31.11
CA SER A 45 -6.37 46.47 -30.69
C SER A 45 -7.34 47.65 -30.54
N THR A 46 -8.65 47.42 -30.67
CA THR A 46 -9.67 48.45 -30.88
C THR A 46 -10.45 48.87 -29.64
N GLY A 47 -10.28 48.22 -28.49
CA GLY A 47 -10.83 48.73 -27.21
C GLY A 47 -12.36 48.90 -27.23
N GLU A 48 -13.10 47.94 -27.79
CA GLU A 48 -14.54 47.85 -27.57
C GLU A 48 -14.80 47.25 -26.17
N ASP A 49 -15.81 47.78 -25.45
CA ASP A 49 -16.02 47.58 -24.00
C ASP A 49 -16.33 46.12 -23.55
N ASP A 50 -16.47 45.16 -24.46
CA ASP A 50 -16.86 43.76 -24.18
C ASP A 50 -15.87 42.68 -24.71
N GLU A 51 -14.72 43.06 -25.29
CA GLU A 51 -13.73 42.09 -25.82
C GLU A 51 -12.47 41.96 -24.91
N PRO A 52 -11.87 40.74 -24.79
CA PRO A 52 -10.71 40.52 -23.93
C PRO A 52 -9.47 41.27 -24.42
N GLN A 53 -8.77 41.97 -23.52
CA GLN A 53 -7.56 42.74 -23.83
C GLN A 53 -6.26 41.98 -23.54
N THR A 54 -6.35 40.90 -22.76
CA THR A 54 -5.23 40.01 -22.44
C THR A 54 -5.58 38.55 -22.72
N ILE A 55 -4.56 37.71 -22.95
CA ILE A 55 -4.72 36.24 -23.05
C ILE A 55 -5.44 35.72 -21.80
N SER A 56 -5.03 36.21 -20.63
CA SER A 56 -5.66 35.94 -19.33
C SER A 56 -7.17 36.29 -19.31
N GLU A 57 -7.57 37.44 -19.83
CA GLU A 57 -8.99 37.84 -19.91
C GLU A 57 -9.78 37.01 -20.92
N TRP A 58 -9.16 36.60 -22.02
CA TRP A 58 -9.80 35.73 -23.01
C TRP A 58 -10.14 34.38 -22.39
N TYR A 59 -9.18 33.75 -21.73
CA TYR A 59 -9.38 32.50 -21.00
C TYR A 59 -10.42 32.63 -19.87
N ARG A 60 -10.43 33.78 -19.17
CA ARG A 60 -11.45 34.10 -18.16
C ARG A 60 -12.85 34.14 -18.76
N LEU A 61 -13.05 34.81 -19.89
CA LEU A 61 -14.33 34.89 -20.58
C LEU A 61 -14.81 33.50 -21.03
N GLN A 62 -13.93 32.67 -21.58
CA GLN A 62 -14.26 31.29 -21.96
C GLN A 62 -14.68 30.41 -20.77
N SER A 63 -14.17 30.70 -19.58
CA SER A 63 -14.51 29.95 -18.37
C SER A 63 -15.94 30.14 -17.87
N PHE A 64 -16.54 31.31 -18.13
CA PHE A 64 -17.90 31.61 -17.70
C PHE A 64 -18.97 30.94 -18.57
N THR A 65 -18.60 30.53 -19.78
CA THR A 65 -19.52 29.94 -20.75
C THR A 65 -19.89 28.48 -20.42
N TYR A 66 -19.13 27.79 -19.56
CA TYR A 66 -19.21 26.31 -19.45
C TYR A 66 -19.25 25.70 -18.02
N GLY A 67 -19.67 26.45 -17.00
CA GLY A 67 -20.05 25.88 -15.69
C GLY A 67 -18.95 25.81 -14.61
N ALA A 68 -19.28 25.20 -13.47
CA ALA A 68 -18.96 25.60 -12.08
C ALA A 68 -17.49 25.72 -11.60
N THR A 69 -16.47 25.47 -12.43
CA THR A 69 -15.07 25.83 -12.11
C THR A 69 -14.70 27.12 -12.80
N THR A 70 -14.43 28.14 -11.99
CA THR A 70 -13.75 29.32 -12.49
C THR A 70 -12.34 28.93 -12.93
N PHE A 71 -11.97 29.25 -14.17
CA PHE A 71 -10.60 29.21 -14.70
C PHE A 71 -9.68 30.26 -14.04
N ARG A 72 -10.14 30.82 -12.91
CA ARG A 72 -9.43 31.78 -12.06
C ARG A 72 -8.06 31.27 -11.65
N ALA A 73 -7.92 29.97 -11.43
CA ALA A 73 -6.63 29.35 -11.13
C ALA A 73 -5.64 29.48 -12.29
N VAL A 74 -6.09 29.15 -13.51
CA VAL A 74 -5.25 29.30 -14.70
C VAL A 74 -5.07 30.78 -15.06
N GLU A 75 -6.03 31.66 -14.75
CA GLU A 75 -5.87 33.13 -14.85
C GLU A 75 -4.81 33.65 -13.86
N GLU A 76 -4.83 33.20 -12.60
CA GLU A 76 -3.83 33.55 -11.59
C GLU A 76 -2.44 32.99 -11.97
N LEU A 77 -2.40 31.80 -12.55
CA LEU A 77 -1.18 31.21 -13.13
C LEU A 77 -0.66 32.03 -14.32
N LEU A 78 -1.52 32.34 -15.30
CA LEU A 78 -1.18 33.14 -16.47
C LEU A 78 -0.66 34.52 -16.05
N LYS A 79 -1.32 35.19 -15.10
CA LYS A 79 -0.83 36.45 -14.53
C LYS A 79 0.52 36.29 -13.84
N THR A 80 0.73 35.19 -13.11
CA THR A 80 2.00 34.94 -12.42
C THR A 80 3.14 34.72 -13.40
N VAL A 81 2.88 34.01 -14.50
CA VAL A 81 3.85 33.79 -15.59
C VAL A 81 4.08 35.07 -16.39
N GLU A 82 3.04 35.84 -16.69
CA GLU A 82 3.14 37.17 -17.34
C GLU A 82 3.99 38.14 -16.52
N LEU A 83 3.82 38.15 -15.18
CA LEU A 83 4.59 39.00 -14.27
C LEU A 83 6.04 38.52 -14.09
N ASN A 84 6.29 37.21 -14.17
CA ASN A 84 7.62 36.62 -14.00
C ASN A 84 7.94 35.58 -15.11
N PRO A 85 8.23 36.01 -16.35
CA PRO A 85 8.42 35.10 -17.49
C PRO A 85 9.63 34.18 -17.40
N SER A 86 10.53 34.40 -16.43
CA SER A 86 11.72 33.57 -16.20
C SER A 86 11.57 32.64 -14.99
N ALA A 87 10.50 32.78 -14.21
CA ALA A 87 10.28 31.96 -13.03
C ALA A 87 9.85 30.55 -13.44
N LYS A 88 10.42 29.54 -12.79
CA LYS A 88 9.89 28.17 -12.85
C LYS A 88 8.59 28.13 -12.07
N VAL A 89 7.53 27.59 -12.68
CA VAL A 89 6.20 27.55 -12.09
C VAL A 89 5.76 26.12 -11.84
N GLU A 90 5.18 25.91 -10.66
CA GLU A 90 4.49 24.68 -10.26
C GLU A 90 2.98 24.92 -10.39
N LEU A 91 2.29 24.05 -11.12
CA LEU A 91 0.84 24.08 -11.29
C LEU A 91 0.22 22.91 -10.53
N ASP A 92 -0.46 23.20 -9.41
CA ASP A 92 -1.17 22.19 -8.62
C ASP A 92 -2.69 22.33 -8.75
N LEU A 93 -3.28 21.50 -9.62
CA LEU A 93 -4.72 21.50 -9.85
C LEU A 93 -5.53 20.88 -8.70
N ASN A 94 -4.90 20.28 -7.69
CA ASN A 94 -5.62 19.80 -6.51
C ASN A 94 -6.22 20.95 -5.71
N VAL A 95 -5.45 22.02 -5.51
CA VAL A 95 -5.86 23.21 -4.77
C VAL A 95 -6.90 23.97 -5.59
N ASP A 96 -6.62 24.10 -6.87
CA ASP A 96 -7.33 24.97 -7.81
C ASP A 96 -8.66 24.37 -8.32
N LEU A 97 -8.70 23.06 -8.52
CA LEU A 97 -9.87 22.32 -8.99
C LEU A 97 -10.52 21.49 -7.87
N CYS A 98 -10.27 21.77 -6.59
CA CYS A 98 -10.78 21.00 -5.44
C CYS A 98 -12.31 20.75 -5.43
N ARG A 99 -13.09 21.50 -6.22
CA ARG A 99 -14.54 21.33 -6.40
C ARG A 99 -14.96 20.58 -7.66
N ASN A 100 -14.05 20.38 -8.62
CA ASN A 100 -14.28 19.60 -9.83
C ASN A 100 -13.44 18.33 -9.79
N ARG A 101 -14.07 17.23 -9.39
CA ARG A 101 -13.45 15.92 -9.45
C ARG A 101 -13.31 15.36 -10.86
N LEU A 102 -13.71 16.09 -11.90
CA LEU A 102 -13.71 15.63 -13.28
C LEU A 102 -13.10 16.71 -14.19
N LEU A 103 -12.01 16.36 -14.86
CA LEU A 103 -11.48 17.13 -15.96
C LEU A 103 -12.35 16.84 -17.20
N ASN A 104 -12.79 17.89 -17.90
CA ASN A 104 -13.55 17.74 -19.15
C ASN A 104 -12.68 18.16 -20.36
N PRO A 105 -13.03 17.74 -21.59
CA PRO A 105 -12.19 17.98 -22.77
C PRO A 105 -11.91 19.46 -23.06
N THR A 106 -12.86 20.35 -22.73
CA THR A 106 -12.67 21.79 -22.89
C THR A 106 -11.57 22.30 -21.94
N LEU A 107 -11.67 21.95 -20.65
CA LEU A 107 -10.67 22.33 -19.65
C LEU A 107 -9.30 21.70 -19.97
N ALA A 108 -9.28 20.44 -20.41
CA ALA A 108 -8.06 19.77 -20.86
C ALA A 108 -7.40 20.51 -22.03
N ARG A 109 -8.19 21.02 -22.99
CA ARG A 109 -7.69 21.80 -24.14
C ARG A 109 -7.13 23.15 -23.74
N LEU A 110 -7.80 23.86 -22.85
CA LEU A 110 -7.29 25.13 -22.35
C LEU A 110 -5.98 24.93 -21.57
N LEU A 111 -5.91 23.89 -20.73
CA LEU A 111 -4.69 23.52 -20.02
C LEU A 111 -3.57 23.11 -21.00
N ALA A 112 -3.88 22.31 -22.01
CA ALA A 112 -2.95 21.92 -23.06
C ALA A 112 -2.32 23.14 -23.74
N ASN A 113 -3.12 24.14 -24.10
CA ASN A 113 -2.63 25.37 -24.70
C ASN A 113 -1.68 26.12 -23.76
N VAL A 114 -2.03 26.21 -22.47
CA VAL A 114 -1.18 26.86 -21.46
C VAL A 114 0.15 26.12 -21.28
N LEU A 115 0.16 24.79 -21.24
CA LEU A 115 1.39 24.00 -21.09
C LEU A 115 2.32 24.12 -22.31
N GLN A 116 1.76 24.23 -23.51
CA GLN A 116 2.54 24.39 -24.75
C GLN A 116 3.07 25.81 -24.93
N GLU A 117 2.31 26.83 -24.55
CA GLU A 117 2.75 28.23 -24.64
C GLU A 117 3.75 28.58 -23.51
N LEU A 118 3.50 28.12 -22.28
CA LEU A 118 4.28 28.49 -21.10
C LEU A 118 5.31 27.42 -20.74
N GLN A 119 6.43 27.43 -21.45
CA GLN A 119 7.58 26.55 -21.23
C GLN A 119 8.28 26.74 -19.87
N THR A 120 7.83 27.71 -19.07
CA THR A 120 8.29 27.98 -17.70
C THR A 120 7.63 27.08 -16.65
N ILE A 121 6.52 26.42 -17.00
CA ILE A 121 5.86 25.45 -16.13
C ILE A 121 6.70 24.17 -16.11
N VAL A 122 7.30 23.88 -14.96
CA VAL A 122 8.21 22.74 -14.80
C VAL A 122 7.56 21.57 -14.07
N GLN A 123 6.50 21.82 -13.30
CA GLN A 123 5.77 20.80 -12.55
C GLN A 123 4.27 20.99 -12.73
N VAL A 124 3.58 19.89 -12.98
CA VAL A 124 2.12 19.83 -13.09
C VAL A 124 1.60 18.69 -12.24
N SER A 125 0.75 19.02 -11.26
CA SER A 125 -0.02 18.05 -10.48
C SER A 125 -1.49 18.06 -10.91
N LEU A 126 -1.90 16.96 -11.51
CA LEU A 126 -3.28 16.62 -11.89
C LEU A 126 -3.90 15.62 -10.92
N SER A 127 -3.18 15.23 -9.86
CA SER A 127 -3.58 14.18 -8.91
C SER A 127 -5.02 14.38 -8.41
N TYR A 128 -5.68 13.31 -7.97
CA TYR A 128 -7.04 13.32 -7.41
C TYR A 128 -8.15 13.94 -8.29
N ASN A 129 -7.89 14.14 -9.59
CA ASN A 129 -8.87 14.53 -10.59
C ASN A 129 -9.17 13.36 -11.52
N THR A 130 -10.44 13.04 -11.78
CA THR A 130 -10.79 12.06 -12.81
C THR A 130 -10.44 12.60 -14.18
N ILE A 131 -9.58 11.88 -14.91
CA ILE A 131 -9.17 12.19 -16.29
C ILE A 131 -9.64 11.06 -17.18
N ASP A 132 -10.58 11.34 -18.07
CA ASP A 132 -11.00 10.36 -19.08
C ASP A 132 -10.00 10.28 -20.25
N ASP A 133 -10.21 9.29 -21.13
CA ASP A 133 -9.30 9.00 -22.23
C ASP A 133 -9.16 10.18 -23.22
N GLU A 134 -10.25 10.92 -23.49
CA GLU A 134 -10.24 12.07 -24.40
C GLU A 134 -9.42 13.23 -23.81
N CYS A 135 -9.62 13.52 -22.52
CA CYS A 135 -8.83 14.51 -21.80
C CYS A 135 -7.35 14.10 -21.76
N MET A 136 -7.05 12.82 -21.52
CA MET A 136 -5.68 12.35 -21.47
C MET A 136 -4.97 12.48 -22.82
N GLU A 137 -5.66 12.18 -23.92
CA GLU A 137 -5.11 12.34 -25.28
C GLU A 137 -4.71 13.80 -25.56
N ILE A 138 -5.59 14.74 -25.21
CA ILE A 138 -5.33 16.19 -25.34
C ILE A 138 -4.12 16.59 -24.50
N LEU A 139 -4.08 16.17 -23.23
CA LEU A 139 -3.00 16.52 -22.31
C LEU A 139 -1.68 15.86 -22.67
N SER A 140 -1.68 14.61 -23.11
CA SER A 140 -0.46 13.89 -23.47
C SER A 140 0.24 14.54 -24.65
N ASN A 141 -0.53 15.01 -25.64
CA ASN A 141 -0.02 15.75 -26.80
C ASN A 141 0.54 17.13 -26.42
N ALA A 142 -0.02 17.74 -25.37
CA ALA A 142 0.52 18.98 -24.83
C ALA A 142 1.83 18.76 -24.07
N LEU A 143 1.83 17.76 -23.19
CA LEU A 143 2.97 17.42 -22.34
C LEU A 143 4.21 17.04 -23.16
N SER A 144 4.03 16.36 -24.29
CA SER A 144 5.13 15.97 -25.18
C SER A 144 5.90 17.17 -25.77
N ASN A 145 5.29 18.36 -25.82
CA ASN A 145 5.90 19.59 -26.35
C ASN A 145 5.94 20.73 -25.30
N SER A 146 5.93 20.39 -24.02
CA SER A 146 5.94 21.36 -22.91
C SER A 146 7.28 21.41 -22.18
N GLY A 147 7.47 22.44 -21.35
CA GLY A 147 8.61 22.58 -20.45
C GLY A 147 8.50 21.73 -19.18
N VAL A 148 7.48 20.87 -19.07
CA VAL A 148 7.18 20.10 -17.86
C VAL A 148 8.24 19.03 -17.63
N CYS A 149 8.90 19.12 -16.49
CA CYS A 149 9.86 18.15 -15.99
C CYS A 149 9.25 17.17 -15.00
N GLN A 150 8.16 17.52 -14.33
CA GLN A 150 7.53 16.70 -13.30
C GLN A 150 6.03 16.62 -13.53
N LEU A 151 5.53 15.40 -13.73
CA LEU A 151 4.11 15.12 -13.89
C LEU A 151 3.62 14.25 -12.73
N GLU A 152 2.66 14.76 -11.97
CA GLU A 152 1.96 14.00 -10.93
C GLU A 152 0.49 13.83 -11.33
N ALA A 153 0.04 12.60 -11.54
CA ALA A 153 -1.37 12.30 -11.79
C ALA A 153 -1.79 11.05 -11.02
N ALA A 154 -1.52 11.07 -9.71
CA ALA A 154 -1.92 9.99 -8.81
C ALA A 154 -3.42 10.03 -8.52
N HIS A 155 -4.07 8.88 -8.39
CA HIS A 155 -5.52 8.78 -8.12
C HIS A 155 -6.42 9.49 -9.16
N CYS A 156 -6.05 9.43 -10.44
CA CYS A 156 -6.78 10.11 -11.52
C CYS A 156 -7.75 9.21 -12.32
N GLN A 157 -7.89 7.94 -11.92
CA GLN A 157 -8.69 6.93 -12.65
C GLN A 157 -8.24 6.74 -14.10
N ILE A 158 -6.96 6.99 -14.41
CA ILE A 158 -6.39 6.85 -15.76
C ILE A 158 -6.54 5.39 -16.20
N SER A 159 -7.28 5.17 -17.28
CA SER A 159 -7.52 3.85 -17.86
C SER A 159 -6.26 3.30 -18.52
N ASP A 160 -6.26 2.00 -18.84
CA ASP A 160 -5.15 1.38 -19.58
C ASP A 160 -4.94 2.01 -20.98
N ARG A 161 -6.01 2.46 -21.63
CA ARG A 161 -5.92 3.15 -22.92
C ARG A 161 -5.31 4.54 -22.75
N ALA A 162 -5.81 5.32 -21.79
CA ALA A 162 -5.30 6.65 -21.48
C ALA A 162 -3.81 6.61 -21.09
N GLY A 163 -3.41 5.63 -20.27
CA GLY A 163 -2.02 5.40 -19.92
C GLY A 163 -1.13 5.06 -21.13
N SER A 164 -1.62 4.21 -22.03
CA SER A 164 -0.93 3.91 -23.29
C SER A 164 -0.75 5.15 -24.17
N LEU A 165 -1.77 6.00 -24.29
CA LEU A 165 -1.69 7.27 -25.04
C LEU A 165 -0.66 8.21 -24.42
N LEU A 166 -0.69 8.37 -23.09
CA LEU A 166 0.25 9.20 -22.35
C LEU A 166 1.70 8.80 -22.63
N PHE A 167 2.06 7.53 -22.42
CA PHE A 167 3.44 7.08 -22.63
C PHE A 167 3.86 7.08 -24.09
N SER A 168 2.92 6.92 -25.03
CA SER A 168 3.23 7.04 -26.47
C SER A 168 3.58 8.47 -26.85
N ALA A 169 2.88 9.47 -26.30
CA ALA A 169 3.19 10.88 -26.54
C ALA A 169 4.47 11.33 -25.80
N LEU A 170 4.66 10.89 -24.55
CA LEU A 170 5.82 11.30 -23.72
C LEU A 170 7.17 10.78 -24.25
N ILE A 171 7.19 9.87 -25.22
CA ILE A 171 8.41 9.49 -25.97
C ILE A 171 9.08 10.73 -26.58
N TYR A 172 8.29 11.71 -27.00
CA TYR A 172 8.78 12.92 -27.67
C TYR A 172 9.11 14.07 -26.72
N SER A 173 8.83 13.93 -25.41
CA SER A 173 9.19 14.96 -24.45
C SER A 173 10.70 14.99 -24.22
N ASP A 174 11.33 16.14 -24.41
CA ASP A 174 12.76 16.32 -24.09
C ASP A 174 13.00 16.66 -22.62
N CYS A 175 11.96 17.06 -21.90
CA CYS A 175 12.07 17.79 -20.65
C CYS A 175 11.57 16.96 -19.43
N ILE A 176 10.79 15.87 -19.63
CA ILE A 176 10.22 15.04 -18.55
C ILE A 176 11.26 14.23 -17.75
N GLU A 177 11.37 14.49 -16.45
CA GLU A 177 12.31 13.82 -15.54
C GLU A 177 11.60 12.91 -14.52
N THR A 178 10.42 13.30 -14.03
CA THR A 178 9.66 12.56 -13.01
C THR A 178 8.22 12.36 -13.44
N ILE A 179 7.73 11.12 -13.31
CA ILE A 179 6.34 10.76 -13.59
C ILE A 179 5.78 9.96 -12.41
N ASP A 180 4.72 10.45 -11.79
CA ASP A 180 3.91 9.71 -10.81
C ASP A 180 2.51 9.43 -11.35
N LEU A 181 2.21 8.15 -11.58
CA LEU A 181 0.89 7.66 -11.99
C LEU A 181 0.33 6.66 -10.97
N SER A 182 0.61 6.86 -9.69
CA SER A 182 0.17 5.98 -8.63
C SER A 182 -1.36 5.87 -8.55
N TRP A 183 -1.86 4.69 -8.19
CA TRP A 183 -3.27 4.40 -7.93
C TRP A 183 -4.20 4.74 -9.10
N ASN A 184 -3.80 4.32 -10.31
CA ASN A 184 -4.59 4.38 -11.52
C ASN A 184 -4.99 2.97 -12.00
N HIS A 185 -5.41 2.84 -13.25
CA HIS A 185 -5.89 1.59 -13.83
C HIS A 185 -5.01 1.14 -15.00
N LEU A 186 -3.70 1.38 -14.92
CA LEU A 186 -2.72 0.94 -15.93
C LEU A 186 -2.61 -0.59 -15.93
N ASP A 187 -2.60 -1.19 -17.12
CA ASP A 187 -2.57 -2.64 -17.34
C ASP A 187 -1.67 -2.97 -18.56
N ILE A 188 -2.05 -3.94 -19.40
CA ILE A 188 -1.25 -4.48 -20.50
C ILE A 188 -0.80 -3.41 -21.49
N SER A 189 -1.71 -2.58 -22.01
CA SER A 189 -1.38 -1.61 -23.06
C SER A 189 -0.41 -0.55 -22.54
N SER A 190 -0.66 -0.08 -21.32
CA SER A 190 0.22 0.83 -20.61
C SER A 190 1.59 0.21 -20.37
N GLY A 191 1.66 -1.04 -19.91
CA GLY A 191 2.95 -1.73 -19.67
C GLY A 191 3.83 -1.83 -20.93
N VAL A 192 3.21 -2.13 -22.08
CA VAL A 192 3.91 -2.14 -23.38
C VAL A 192 4.36 -0.73 -23.78
N ALA A 193 3.49 0.28 -23.63
CA ALA A 193 3.80 1.67 -23.93
C ALA A 193 4.93 2.21 -23.04
N ILE A 194 4.92 1.91 -21.74
CA ILE A 194 5.99 2.26 -20.80
C ILE A 194 7.31 1.60 -21.20
N GLY A 195 7.29 0.32 -21.60
CA GLY A 195 8.49 -0.34 -22.11
C GLY A 195 9.10 0.36 -23.32
N ARG A 196 8.25 0.78 -24.28
CA ARG A 196 8.70 1.57 -25.44
C ARG A 196 9.23 2.94 -25.02
N PHE A 197 8.49 3.64 -24.16
CA PHE A 197 8.89 4.93 -23.59
C PHE A 197 10.27 4.86 -22.94
N LEU A 198 10.50 3.90 -22.02
CA LEU A 198 11.79 3.73 -21.36
C LEU A 198 12.92 3.40 -22.35
N SER A 199 12.63 2.69 -23.43
CA SER A 199 13.66 2.33 -24.42
C SER A 199 14.13 3.51 -25.30
N VAL A 200 13.35 4.59 -25.35
CA VAL A 200 13.64 5.77 -26.19
C VAL A 200 13.99 7.00 -25.37
N GLN A 201 13.31 7.20 -24.23
CA GLN A 201 13.43 8.39 -23.40
C GLN A 201 14.82 8.50 -22.76
N LYS A 202 15.35 9.73 -22.75
CA LYS A 202 16.70 10.09 -22.28
C LYS A 202 16.71 11.12 -21.15
N SER A 203 15.55 11.64 -20.73
CA SER A 203 15.45 12.60 -19.62
C SER A 203 14.89 12.00 -18.33
N VAL A 204 14.05 10.96 -18.43
CA VAL A 204 13.35 10.38 -17.26
C VAL A 204 14.32 9.78 -16.25
N LYS A 205 14.18 10.21 -14.99
CA LYS A 205 14.99 9.78 -13.83
C LYS A 205 14.15 9.01 -12.82
N GLU A 206 12.87 9.33 -12.69
CA GLU A 206 11.97 8.73 -11.70
C GLU A 206 10.62 8.36 -12.30
N LEU A 207 10.21 7.11 -12.08
CA LEU A 207 8.93 6.58 -12.53
C LEU A 207 8.23 5.84 -11.38
N ILE A 208 7.08 6.37 -10.95
CA ILE A 208 6.28 5.85 -9.84
C ILE A 208 4.96 5.30 -10.40
N LEU A 209 4.77 3.99 -10.28
CA LEU A 209 3.63 3.25 -10.82
C LEU A 209 2.88 2.48 -9.73
N THR A 210 2.99 2.92 -8.48
CA THR A 210 2.41 2.25 -7.32
C THR A 210 0.92 2.01 -7.49
N GLY A 211 0.39 0.83 -7.16
CA GLY A 211 -1.05 0.62 -7.08
C GLY A 211 -1.77 0.57 -8.44
N ASN A 212 -1.14 -0.01 -9.46
CA ASN A 212 -1.73 -0.28 -10.77
C ASN A 212 -1.93 -1.80 -11.00
N HIS A 213 -2.34 -2.21 -12.20
CA HIS A 213 -2.63 -3.61 -12.55
C HIS A 213 -1.50 -4.26 -13.36
N LEU A 214 -0.23 -3.91 -13.10
CA LEU A 214 0.90 -4.36 -13.93
C LEU A 214 1.31 -5.85 -13.72
N TYR A 215 0.47 -6.69 -13.10
CA TYR A 215 0.81 -8.09 -12.83
C TYR A 215 0.80 -9.07 -14.02
N PRO A 216 0.15 -8.83 -15.19
CA PRO A 216 0.26 -9.75 -16.32
C PRO A 216 1.72 -9.88 -16.79
N GLU A 217 2.36 -11.01 -16.48
CA GLU A 217 3.80 -11.18 -16.63
C GLU A 217 4.31 -10.85 -18.04
N VAL A 218 4.03 -11.74 -18.99
CA VAL A 218 4.59 -11.67 -20.36
C VAL A 218 4.03 -10.49 -21.16
N GLN A 219 2.82 -10.05 -20.85
CA GLN A 219 2.09 -9.07 -21.65
C GLN A 219 2.30 -7.63 -21.16
N CYS A 220 2.62 -7.43 -19.89
CA CYS A 220 2.68 -6.10 -19.27
C CYS A 220 4.07 -5.80 -18.66
N ILE A 221 4.39 -6.43 -17.52
CA ILE A 221 5.59 -6.07 -16.75
C ILE A 221 6.90 -6.53 -17.40
N VAL A 222 6.90 -7.67 -18.11
CA VAL A 222 8.10 -8.13 -18.82
C VAL A 222 8.51 -7.14 -19.92
N PRO A 223 7.63 -6.69 -20.83
CA PRO A 223 7.93 -5.61 -21.77
C PRO A 223 8.45 -4.33 -21.11
N LEU A 224 7.83 -3.89 -20.01
CA LEU A 224 8.25 -2.72 -19.24
C LEU A 224 9.71 -2.85 -18.77
N LEU A 225 10.04 -3.97 -18.11
CA LEU A 225 11.38 -4.23 -17.60
C LEU A 225 12.41 -4.40 -18.73
N VAL A 226 12.04 -5.05 -19.84
CA VAL A 226 12.92 -5.18 -21.00
C VAL A 226 13.23 -3.81 -21.62
N GLY A 227 12.22 -2.94 -21.72
CA GLY A 227 12.39 -1.56 -22.19
C GLY A 227 13.35 -0.75 -21.34
N SER A 228 13.33 -0.95 -20.01
CA SER A 228 14.22 -0.25 -19.08
C SER A 228 15.72 -0.54 -19.29
N ILE A 229 16.08 -1.64 -19.98
CA ILE A 229 17.49 -2.01 -20.24
C ILE A 229 18.20 -0.98 -21.10
N ALA A 230 17.51 -0.41 -22.09
CA ALA A 230 18.08 0.60 -22.98
C ALA A 230 18.08 2.00 -22.35
N ASN A 231 17.43 2.17 -21.20
CA ASN A 231 17.35 3.45 -20.52
C ASN A 231 18.62 3.72 -19.70
N GLU A 232 19.28 4.84 -19.99
CA GLU A 232 20.51 5.23 -19.30
C GLU A 232 20.30 6.27 -18.19
N THR A 233 19.08 6.78 -18.00
CA THR A 233 18.79 7.89 -17.08
C THR A 233 17.89 7.54 -15.91
N LEU A 234 17.11 6.45 -15.99
CA LEU A 234 16.18 6.03 -14.95
C LEU A 234 16.95 5.56 -13.72
N GLU A 235 16.81 6.31 -12.64
CA GLU A 235 17.46 6.06 -11.34
C GLU A 235 16.47 5.49 -10.32
N HIS A 236 15.18 5.84 -10.41
CA HIS A 236 14.15 5.46 -9.44
C HIS A 236 12.96 4.80 -10.14
N LEU A 237 12.63 3.57 -9.73
CA LEU A 237 11.46 2.84 -10.22
C LEU A 237 10.66 2.27 -9.05
N ASP A 238 9.40 2.71 -8.94
CA ASP A 238 8.45 2.16 -7.97
C ASP A 238 7.35 1.36 -8.66
N LEU A 239 7.31 0.06 -8.34
CA LEU A 239 6.32 -0.90 -8.82
C LEU A 239 5.53 -1.52 -7.65
N SER A 240 5.42 -0.80 -6.54
CA SER A 240 4.70 -1.29 -5.36
C SER A 240 3.21 -1.51 -5.64
N TRP A 241 2.56 -2.36 -4.86
CA TRP A 241 1.10 -2.55 -4.96
C TRP A 241 0.58 -2.95 -6.36
N ASN A 242 1.38 -3.64 -7.18
CA ASN A 242 0.98 -4.08 -8.53
C ASN A 242 0.58 -5.56 -8.60
N GLY A 243 0.64 -6.29 -7.49
CA GLY A 243 0.35 -7.73 -7.45
C GLY A 243 1.36 -8.60 -8.21
N LEU A 244 2.58 -8.10 -8.41
CA LEU A 244 3.65 -8.77 -9.17
C LEU A 244 3.99 -10.15 -8.57
N ARG A 245 4.12 -11.15 -9.44
CA ARG A 245 4.41 -12.56 -9.12
C ARG A 245 4.79 -13.33 -10.39
N GLY A 246 5.37 -14.50 -10.22
CA GLY A 246 5.62 -15.46 -11.29
C GLY A 246 7.06 -15.47 -11.81
N GLU A 247 7.39 -16.57 -12.47
CA GLU A 247 8.76 -16.89 -12.87
C GLU A 247 9.26 -15.99 -14.00
N GLU A 248 8.40 -15.61 -14.94
CA GLU A 248 8.79 -14.78 -16.08
C GLU A 248 9.08 -13.36 -15.63
N PHE A 249 8.29 -12.84 -14.68
CA PHE A 249 8.62 -11.59 -13.99
C PHE A 249 10.00 -11.67 -13.31
N GLY A 250 10.25 -12.72 -12.51
CA GLY A 250 11.54 -12.89 -11.82
C GLY A 250 12.74 -12.98 -12.78
N ARG A 251 12.58 -13.66 -13.92
CA ARG A 251 13.59 -13.75 -14.99
C ARG A 251 13.85 -12.41 -15.66
N ALA A 252 12.78 -11.66 -15.98
CA ALA A 252 12.89 -10.33 -16.56
C ALA A 252 13.59 -9.37 -15.59
N LEU A 253 13.25 -9.39 -14.31
CA LEU A 253 13.89 -8.58 -13.28
C LEU A 253 15.39 -8.89 -13.16
N LEU A 254 15.76 -10.19 -13.14
CA LEU A 254 17.16 -10.63 -13.09
C LEU A 254 17.97 -10.22 -14.33
N LYS A 255 17.30 -10.11 -15.48
CA LYS A 255 17.92 -9.65 -16.73
C LYS A 255 18.04 -8.12 -16.74
N ALA A 256 16.99 -7.40 -16.36
CA ALA A 256 16.89 -5.96 -16.54
C ALA A 256 17.73 -5.19 -15.53
N VAL A 257 17.46 -5.35 -14.23
CA VAL A 257 18.00 -4.49 -13.17
C VAL A 257 19.54 -4.38 -13.16
N PRO A 258 20.32 -5.45 -13.38
CA PRO A 258 21.78 -5.32 -13.43
C PRO A 258 22.33 -4.54 -14.62
N GLN A 259 21.53 -4.31 -15.66
CA GLN A 259 21.93 -3.59 -16.88
C GLN A 259 21.45 -2.13 -16.89
N THR A 260 20.61 -1.73 -15.93
CA THR A 260 20.12 -0.35 -15.83
C THR A 260 20.99 0.51 -14.91
N LYS A 261 20.70 1.81 -14.84
CA LYS A 261 21.30 2.77 -13.89
C LYS A 261 20.48 2.95 -12.62
N LEU A 262 19.54 2.04 -12.34
CA LEU A 262 18.67 2.13 -11.18
C LEU A 262 19.47 2.21 -9.88
N LYS A 263 19.18 3.23 -9.09
CA LYS A 263 19.65 3.44 -7.72
C LYS A 263 18.59 3.02 -6.72
N CYS A 264 17.30 3.24 -7.00
CA CYS A 264 16.20 2.84 -6.13
C CYS A 264 15.21 1.94 -6.87
N LEU A 265 14.96 0.76 -6.31
CA LEU A 265 13.92 -0.15 -6.78
C LEU A 265 12.96 -0.48 -5.64
N THR A 266 11.70 -0.13 -5.82
CA THR A 266 10.63 -0.41 -4.86
C THR A 266 9.68 -1.46 -5.42
N LEU A 267 9.54 -2.58 -4.71
CA LEU A 267 8.69 -3.73 -5.03
C LEU A 267 7.79 -4.08 -3.83
N GLU A 268 7.52 -3.12 -2.93
CA GLU A 268 6.75 -3.39 -1.72
C GLU A 268 5.30 -3.75 -2.04
N HIS A 269 4.66 -4.51 -1.16
CA HIS A 269 3.24 -4.85 -1.28
C HIS A 269 2.86 -5.54 -2.61
N ASN A 270 3.73 -6.44 -3.07
CA ASN A 270 3.46 -7.33 -4.18
C ASN A 270 3.20 -8.76 -3.68
N LEU A 271 3.14 -9.73 -4.60
CA LEU A 271 2.91 -11.14 -4.29
C LEU A 271 4.17 -11.97 -4.55
N LEU A 272 5.35 -11.40 -4.28
CA LEU A 272 6.62 -12.07 -4.50
C LEU A 272 6.80 -13.22 -3.50
N GLY A 273 6.85 -14.43 -4.02
CA GLY A 273 7.08 -15.66 -3.28
C GLY A 273 8.57 -15.99 -3.11
N PRO A 274 8.89 -17.17 -2.56
CA PRO A 274 10.27 -17.63 -2.40
C PRO A 274 11.03 -17.72 -3.73
N LEU A 275 10.33 -18.06 -4.82
CA LEU A 275 10.90 -18.14 -6.17
C LEU A 275 11.35 -16.75 -6.64
N GLU A 276 10.46 -15.76 -6.64
CA GLU A 276 10.74 -14.39 -7.06
C GLU A 276 11.82 -13.74 -6.18
N MET A 277 11.75 -13.98 -4.87
CA MET A 277 12.76 -13.48 -3.93
C MET A 277 14.15 -14.08 -4.18
N SER A 278 14.24 -15.33 -4.66
CA SER A 278 15.52 -15.91 -5.07
C SER A 278 16.14 -15.14 -6.26
N PHE A 279 15.31 -14.61 -7.17
CA PHE A 279 15.77 -13.72 -8.24
C PHE A 279 16.22 -12.36 -7.68
N VAL A 280 15.48 -11.78 -6.73
CA VAL A 280 15.88 -10.54 -6.03
C VAL A 280 17.26 -10.67 -5.38
N VAL A 281 17.52 -11.77 -4.65
CA VAL A 281 18.85 -12.05 -4.08
C VAL A 281 19.94 -12.12 -5.17
N ARG A 282 19.62 -12.69 -6.33
CA ARG A 282 20.56 -12.76 -7.47
C ARG A 282 20.78 -11.40 -8.13
N ILE A 283 19.76 -10.54 -8.19
CA ILE A 283 19.87 -9.15 -8.65
C ILE A 283 20.81 -8.37 -7.75
N MET A 284 20.65 -8.47 -6.43
CA MET A 284 21.55 -7.85 -5.46
C MET A 284 23.01 -8.32 -5.61
N LYS A 285 23.26 -9.52 -6.15
CA LYS A 285 24.64 -9.98 -6.39
C LYS A 285 25.25 -9.43 -7.68
N LYS A 286 24.41 -8.99 -8.62
CA LYS A 286 24.81 -8.58 -9.97
C LYS A 286 24.72 -7.07 -10.20
N SER A 287 23.81 -6.38 -9.53
CA SER A 287 23.67 -4.94 -9.66
C SER A 287 24.81 -4.24 -8.94
N GLU A 288 25.38 -3.23 -9.59
CA GLU A 288 26.46 -2.42 -9.05
C GLU A 288 25.98 -1.00 -8.70
N THR A 289 24.84 -0.57 -9.23
CA THR A 289 24.30 0.79 -9.07
C THR A 289 23.27 0.93 -7.96
N LEU A 290 22.63 -0.17 -7.55
CA LEU A 290 21.50 -0.12 -6.63
C LEU A 290 21.93 0.36 -5.23
N GLU A 291 21.33 1.43 -4.75
CA GLU A 291 21.56 2.07 -3.45
C GLU A 291 20.42 1.82 -2.46
N GLU A 292 19.19 1.61 -2.96
CA GLU A 292 18.01 1.31 -2.17
C GLU A 292 17.15 0.21 -2.82
N LEU A 293 16.78 -0.80 -2.02
CA LEU A 293 15.88 -1.87 -2.41
C LEU A 293 14.78 -2.04 -1.37
N ARG A 294 13.53 -1.83 -1.77
CA ARG A 294 12.38 -2.02 -0.89
C ARG A 294 11.53 -3.19 -1.34
N ILE A 295 11.38 -4.20 -0.49
CA ILE A 295 10.71 -5.48 -0.79
C ILE A 295 9.72 -5.89 0.30
N GLY A 296 9.37 -4.96 1.18
CA GLY A 296 8.44 -5.18 2.28
C GLY A 296 7.06 -5.65 1.84
N SER A 297 6.34 -6.25 2.79
CA SER A 297 4.95 -6.70 2.58
C SER A 297 4.79 -7.70 1.41
N ASN A 298 5.83 -8.48 1.12
CA ASN A 298 5.81 -9.66 0.25
C ASN A 298 5.88 -10.95 1.09
N MET A 299 5.90 -12.13 0.45
CA MET A 299 6.06 -13.40 1.15
C MET A 299 7.52 -13.67 1.51
N LEU A 300 7.99 -13.00 2.56
CA LEU A 300 9.34 -13.12 3.11
C LEU A 300 9.43 -14.29 4.10
N GLU A 301 9.93 -15.43 3.64
CA GLU A 301 10.32 -16.54 4.52
C GLU A 301 11.63 -16.23 5.26
N ASP A 302 11.82 -16.84 6.43
CA ASP A 302 13.02 -16.63 7.26
C ASP A 302 14.33 -17.02 6.52
N THR A 303 14.28 -18.09 5.73
CA THR A 303 15.42 -18.58 4.93
C THR A 303 15.87 -17.53 3.91
N VAL A 304 14.92 -17.01 3.16
CA VAL A 304 15.11 -15.95 2.16
C VAL A 304 15.58 -14.65 2.83
N THR A 305 14.97 -14.28 3.94
CA THR A 305 15.31 -13.05 4.69
C THR A 305 16.76 -13.09 5.19
N LEU A 306 17.22 -14.25 5.68
CA LEU A 306 18.62 -14.44 6.06
C LEU A 306 19.56 -14.20 4.86
N ASP A 307 19.22 -14.72 3.68
CA ASP A 307 20.05 -14.58 2.49
C ASP A 307 20.04 -13.18 1.90
N LEU A 308 18.90 -12.48 1.95
CA LEU A 308 18.78 -11.06 1.62
C LEU A 308 19.71 -10.23 2.50
N VAL A 309 19.62 -10.38 3.84
CA VAL A 309 20.47 -9.62 4.78
C VAL A 309 21.95 -9.98 4.60
N ARG A 310 22.30 -11.25 4.43
CA ARG A 310 23.69 -11.68 4.15
C ARG A 310 24.25 -11.09 2.87
N THR A 311 23.42 -10.94 1.84
CA THR A 311 23.82 -10.38 0.56
C THR A 311 23.96 -8.86 0.69
N PHE A 312 22.99 -8.20 1.31
CA PHE A 312 22.99 -6.75 1.60
C PHE A 312 24.24 -6.29 2.37
N VAL A 313 24.65 -7.05 3.39
CA VAL A 313 25.87 -6.75 4.20
C VAL A 313 27.13 -6.69 3.33
N ARG A 314 27.20 -7.51 2.28
CA ARG A 314 28.37 -7.60 1.38
C ARG A 314 28.26 -6.73 0.15
N HIS A 315 27.07 -6.20 -0.13
CA HIS A 315 26.83 -5.38 -1.32
C HIS A 315 27.60 -4.06 -1.23
N PRO A 316 28.33 -3.65 -2.28
CA PRO A 316 29.18 -2.47 -2.23
C PRO A 316 28.38 -1.15 -2.14
N THR A 317 27.35 -0.99 -2.98
CA THR A 317 26.60 0.27 -3.14
C THR A 317 25.26 0.33 -2.40
N LEU A 318 24.56 -0.80 -2.25
CA LEU A 318 23.26 -0.88 -1.57
C LEU A 318 23.35 -0.45 -0.10
N ASN A 319 22.75 0.69 0.21
CA ASN A 319 22.76 1.32 1.53
C ASN A 319 21.46 1.10 2.28
N VAL A 320 20.33 0.92 1.60
CA VAL A 320 19.04 0.71 2.24
C VAL A 320 18.39 -0.57 1.74
N ILE A 321 17.96 -1.43 2.66
CA ILE A 321 17.04 -2.52 2.36
C ILE A 321 15.80 -2.43 3.26
N SER A 322 14.61 -2.36 2.66
CA SER A 322 13.34 -2.46 3.39
C SER A 322 12.78 -3.87 3.30
N LEU A 323 12.68 -4.53 4.45
CA LEU A 323 11.90 -5.76 4.63
C LEU A 323 10.43 -5.45 4.98
N GLY A 324 10.06 -4.17 5.05
CA GLY A 324 8.72 -3.68 5.33
C GLY A 324 8.56 -3.18 6.75
N SER A 325 7.96 -2.00 6.88
CA SER A 325 7.72 -1.35 8.17
C SER A 325 6.86 -2.18 9.13
N TYR A 326 6.10 -3.16 8.64
CA TYR A 326 5.24 -4.03 9.46
C TYR A 326 5.78 -5.47 9.60
N TYR A 327 6.95 -5.77 9.04
CA TYR A 327 7.51 -7.11 9.03
C TYR A 327 8.34 -7.39 10.29
N PHE A 328 8.05 -8.50 10.97
CA PHE A 328 8.86 -8.94 12.10
C PHE A 328 9.88 -9.99 11.64
N ILE A 329 11.14 -9.78 11.99
CA ILE A 329 12.24 -10.68 11.63
C ILE A 329 12.50 -11.70 12.73
N SER A 330 12.99 -12.89 12.39
CA SER A 330 13.44 -13.86 13.39
C SER A 330 14.68 -13.39 14.17
N GLN A 331 14.89 -14.00 15.35
CA GLN A 331 16.05 -13.71 16.19
C GLN A 331 17.39 -13.96 15.48
N ALA A 332 17.43 -14.91 14.53
CA ALA A 332 18.62 -15.20 13.73
C ALA A 332 18.95 -14.03 12.79
N VAL A 333 17.95 -13.53 12.05
CA VAL A 333 18.09 -12.35 11.18
C VAL A 333 18.46 -11.12 12.00
N ALA A 334 17.82 -10.91 13.16
CA ALA A 334 18.11 -9.77 14.03
C ALA A 334 19.57 -9.72 14.50
N LYS A 335 20.18 -10.89 14.80
CA LYS A 335 21.61 -10.96 15.11
C LYS A 335 22.47 -10.49 13.93
N LEU A 336 22.13 -10.89 12.69
CA LEU A 336 22.83 -10.44 11.49
C LEU A 336 22.65 -8.94 11.24
N CYS A 337 21.44 -8.40 11.43
CA CYS A 337 21.19 -6.97 11.30
C CYS A 337 22.05 -6.16 12.28
N ARG A 338 22.17 -6.58 13.54
CA ARG A 338 23.04 -5.94 14.54
C ARG A 338 24.52 -6.00 14.14
N LEU A 339 24.98 -7.14 13.62
CA LEU A 339 26.34 -7.29 13.12
C LEU A 339 26.61 -6.38 11.90
N CYS A 340 25.61 -6.25 11.01
CA CYS A 340 25.66 -5.34 9.86
C CYS A 340 25.85 -3.91 10.34
N LEU A 341 24.97 -3.40 11.20
CA LEU A 341 25.00 -2.02 11.70
C LEU A 341 26.30 -1.70 12.44
N ARG A 342 26.85 -2.66 13.18
CA ARG A 342 28.15 -2.48 13.86
C ARG A 342 29.32 -2.37 12.88
N LYS A 343 29.29 -3.13 11.78
CA LYS A 343 30.37 -3.16 10.78
C LYS A 343 30.24 -2.04 9.74
N TYR A 344 29.01 -1.66 9.41
CA TYR A 344 28.67 -0.70 8.37
C TYR A 344 27.56 0.24 8.89
N PRO A 345 27.92 1.31 9.63
CA PRO A 345 26.94 2.23 10.21
C PRO A 345 26.08 2.99 9.19
N THR A 346 26.55 3.10 7.95
CA THR A 346 25.84 3.76 6.84
C THR A 346 24.71 2.91 6.28
N LYS A 347 24.73 1.59 6.48
CA LYS A 347 23.72 0.67 5.97
C LYS A 347 22.47 0.71 6.86
N LYS A 348 21.29 0.81 6.25
CA LYS A 348 19.98 0.84 6.91
C LYS A 348 19.16 -0.40 6.51
N ILE A 349 18.59 -1.07 7.51
CA ILE A 349 17.68 -2.21 7.32
C ILE A 349 16.36 -1.83 7.99
N ILE A 350 15.26 -1.78 7.24
CA ILE A 350 13.93 -1.39 7.73
C ILE A 350 13.10 -2.65 7.98
N TYR A 351 12.58 -2.78 9.21
CA TYR A 351 11.68 -3.84 9.68
C TYR A 351 10.95 -3.35 10.94
N GLN A 352 9.77 -3.92 11.26
CA GLN A 352 8.96 -3.52 12.42
C GLN A 352 9.63 -3.84 13.76
N GLY A 353 10.13 -5.07 13.88
CA GLY A 353 10.65 -5.58 15.14
C GLY A 353 11.18 -7.00 15.01
N VAL A 354 11.62 -7.56 16.15
CA VAL A 354 12.14 -8.92 16.21
C VAL A 354 11.09 -9.82 16.84
N LEU A 355 10.76 -10.92 16.17
CA LEU A 355 10.00 -12.00 16.77
C LEU A 355 10.81 -12.54 17.95
N GLY A 356 10.35 -12.23 19.16
CA GLY A 356 10.91 -12.80 20.38
C GLY A 356 10.81 -14.33 20.33
N ALA A 357 11.79 -15.00 20.93
CA ALA A 357 11.65 -16.42 21.24
C ALA A 357 10.58 -16.57 22.33
N ASN A 358 9.30 -16.49 21.94
CA ASN A 358 8.26 -17.05 22.75
C ASN A 358 8.21 -18.53 22.39
N PRO A 359 8.70 -19.46 23.23
CA PRO A 359 8.02 -20.75 23.25
C PRO A 359 6.54 -20.45 23.41
N ALA A 360 5.66 -21.20 22.74
CA ALA A 360 4.25 -21.17 23.09
C ALA A 360 4.21 -21.25 24.62
N ARG A 361 3.64 -20.24 25.31
CA ARG A 361 3.36 -20.40 26.74
C ARG A 361 2.70 -21.76 26.83
N PRO A 362 3.19 -22.73 27.64
CA PRO A 362 2.52 -24.01 27.74
C PRO A 362 1.07 -23.69 28.08
N VAL A 363 0.17 -23.88 27.11
CA VAL A 363 -1.23 -23.56 27.29
C VAL A 363 -1.74 -24.73 28.10
N ASP A 364 -1.88 -24.51 29.40
CA ASP A 364 -2.57 -25.45 30.25
C ASP A 364 -4.04 -25.46 29.81
N VAL A 365 -4.38 -26.40 28.92
CA VAL A 365 -5.69 -26.51 28.28
C VAL A 365 -6.78 -26.66 29.33
N GLN A 366 -6.52 -27.45 30.38
CA GLN A 366 -7.44 -27.62 31.51
C GLN A 366 -7.70 -26.28 32.22
N GLU A 367 -6.66 -25.52 32.53
CA GLU A 367 -6.78 -24.21 33.17
C GLU A 367 -7.52 -23.20 32.26
N MET A 368 -7.18 -23.16 30.98
CA MET A 368 -7.80 -22.26 29.99
C MET A 368 -9.32 -22.52 29.90
N LEU A 369 -9.72 -23.79 29.81
CA LEU A 369 -11.13 -24.18 29.74
C LEU A 369 -11.88 -23.84 31.05
N LEU A 370 -11.25 -24.07 32.20
CA LEU A 370 -11.80 -23.71 33.51
C LEU A 370 -12.01 -22.19 33.68
N GLU A 371 -11.05 -21.36 33.22
CA GLU A 371 -11.19 -19.90 33.20
C GLU A 371 -12.32 -19.45 32.28
N ARG A 372 -12.44 -20.10 31.11
CA ARG A 372 -13.53 -19.81 30.17
C ARG A 372 -14.89 -20.12 30.81
N CYS A 373 -15.01 -21.27 31.48
CA CYS A 373 -16.21 -21.64 32.22
C CYS A 373 -16.53 -20.59 33.30
N ARG A 374 -15.54 -20.18 34.12
CA ARG A 374 -15.73 -19.18 35.18
C ARG A 374 -16.25 -17.84 34.63
N PHE A 375 -15.63 -17.37 33.55
CA PHE A 375 -16.05 -16.13 32.88
C PHE A 375 -17.49 -16.23 32.37
N LEU A 376 -17.86 -17.32 31.70
CA LEU A 376 -19.20 -17.49 31.15
C LEU A 376 -20.28 -17.58 32.24
N ALA A 377 -19.97 -18.19 33.39
CA ALA A 377 -20.88 -18.29 34.51
C ALA A 377 -21.21 -16.93 35.16
N GLN A 378 -20.32 -15.95 35.04
CA GLN A 378 -20.48 -14.57 35.54
C GLN A 378 -20.99 -13.57 34.48
N LYS A 379 -20.93 -13.94 33.20
CA LYS A 379 -21.36 -13.12 32.05
C LYS A 379 -22.84 -12.68 32.06
N PRO A 380 -23.82 -13.43 32.60
CA PRO A 380 -25.23 -12.99 32.58
C PRO A 380 -25.46 -11.64 33.26
N LYS A 381 -26.25 -10.75 32.63
CA LYS A 381 -26.54 -9.40 33.15
C LYS A 381 -27.39 -9.42 34.44
N LYS A 382 -28.28 -10.39 34.60
CA LYS A 382 -29.18 -10.49 35.76
C LYS A 382 -28.47 -11.22 36.92
N PRO A 383 -28.37 -10.64 38.14
CA PRO A 383 -27.64 -11.24 39.27
C PRO A 383 -28.08 -12.68 39.60
N LYS A 384 -29.40 -12.95 39.56
CA LYS A 384 -29.98 -14.29 39.81
C LYS A 384 -29.56 -15.40 38.83
N LEU A 385 -28.98 -15.02 37.68
CA LEU A 385 -28.50 -15.96 36.65
C LEU A 385 -26.98 -16.14 36.68
N LYS A 386 -26.26 -15.30 37.44
CA LYS A 386 -24.83 -15.50 37.67
C LYS A 386 -24.64 -16.69 38.59
N ARG A 387 -23.71 -17.56 38.24
CA ARG A 387 -23.34 -18.73 39.03
C ARG A 387 -21.86 -18.67 39.32
N ASP A 388 -21.49 -18.97 40.55
CA ASP A 388 -20.10 -19.20 40.89
C ASP A 388 -19.75 -20.66 40.61
N ILE A 389 -18.85 -20.90 39.65
CA ILE A 389 -18.40 -22.25 39.34
C ILE A 389 -17.61 -22.86 40.50
N GLY A 390 -17.03 -22.06 41.39
CA GLY A 390 -16.37 -22.59 42.57
C GLY A 390 -17.29 -23.44 43.45
N HIS A 391 -18.58 -23.09 43.58
CA HIS A 391 -19.54 -23.92 44.32
C HIS A 391 -19.84 -25.25 43.63
N LEU A 392 -19.82 -25.30 42.28
CA LEU A 392 -19.93 -26.56 41.54
C LEU A 392 -18.68 -27.42 41.78
N MET A 393 -17.50 -26.80 41.79
CA MET A 393 -16.24 -27.50 42.06
C MET A 393 -16.19 -28.05 43.48
N LEU A 394 -16.70 -27.30 44.48
CA LEU A 394 -16.84 -27.81 45.85
C LEU A 394 -17.80 -29.00 45.93
N GLN A 395 -18.92 -28.99 45.18
CA GLN A 395 -19.85 -30.13 45.11
C GLN A 395 -19.18 -31.38 44.50
N LEU A 396 -18.41 -31.19 43.42
CA LEU A 396 -17.68 -32.28 42.76
C LEU A 396 -16.55 -32.82 43.64
N ALA A 397 -15.85 -31.96 44.38
CA ALA A 397 -14.78 -32.37 45.31
C ALA A 397 -15.32 -33.15 46.53
N ALA A 398 -16.55 -32.87 46.96
CA ALA A 398 -17.19 -33.52 48.11
C ALA A 398 -18.01 -34.77 47.73
N ALA A 399 -18.12 -35.11 46.45
CA ALA A 399 -18.87 -36.27 45.99
C ALA A 399 -18.15 -37.58 46.36
N GLU A 400 -18.91 -38.60 46.79
CA GLU A 400 -18.37 -39.94 47.08
C GLU A 400 -17.77 -40.62 45.84
N ASN A 401 -18.32 -40.32 44.66
CA ASN A 401 -17.79 -40.76 43.38
C ASN A 401 -17.27 -39.56 42.56
N THR A 402 -15.96 -39.50 42.36
CA THR A 402 -15.29 -38.42 41.60
C THR A 402 -15.12 -38.74 40.11
N LEU A 403 -15.39 -39.99 39.70
CA LEU A 403 -15.33 -40.43 38.31
C LEU A 403 -16.74 -40.57 37.76
N LEU A 404 -17.11 -39.69 36.84
CA LEU A 404 -18.45 -39.66 36.26
C LEU A 404 -18.44 -40.07 34.80
N GLU A 405 -19.53 -40.69 34.35
CA GLU A 405 -19.79 -40.82 32.93
C GLU A 405 -20.08 -39.44 32.31
N ARG A 406 -19.80 -39.28 31.01
CA ARG A 406 -19.96 -37.99 30.32
C ARG A 406 -21.39 -37.45 30.40
N GLU A 407 -22.39 -38.34 30.32
CA GLU A 407 -23.80 -37.98 30.46
C GLU A 407 -24.15 -37.52 31.88
N GLU A 408 -23.62 -38.19 32.89
CA GLU A 408 -23.79 -37.82 34.30
C GLU A 408 -23.18 -36.46 34.60
N PHE A 409 -21.96 -36.19 34.09
CA PHE A 409 -21.31 -34.89 34.24
C PHE A 409 -22.15 -33.76 33.63
N VAL A 410 -22.67 -33.95 32.42
CA VAL A 410 -23.56 -32.96 31.77
C VAL A 410 -24.83 -32.74 32.58
N LEU A 411 -25.41 -33.78 33.18
CA LEU A 411 -26.58 -33.66 34.06
C LEU A 411 -26.25 -32.86 35.34
N VAL A 412 -25.08 -33.06 35.94
CA VAL A 412 -24.62 -32.30 37.11
C VAL A 412 -24.50 -30.80 36.77
N VAL A 413 -23.84 -30.46 35.66
CA VAL A 413 -23.72 -29.06 35.19
C VAL A 413 -25.09 -28.43 34.91
N LYS A 414 -26.01 -29.18 34.28
CA LYS A 414 -27.40 -28.73 34.02
C LYS A 414 -28.16 -28.49 35.33
N ARG A 415 -28.05 -29.39 36.31
CA ARG A 415 -28.67 -29.25 37.64
C ARG A 415 -28.15 -28.02 38.40
N PHE A 416 -26.87 -27.69 38.23
CA PHE A 416 -26.26 -26.47 38.79
C PHE A 416 -26.76 -25.17 38.13
N ARG A 417 -27.49 -25.26 37.00
CA ARG A 417 -28.09 -24.14 36.28
C ARG A 417 -27.08 -23.10 35.80
N VAL A 418 -25.87 -23.53 35.43
CA VAL A 418 -24.89 -22.70 34.71
C VAL A 418 -25.05 -22.92 33.21
N LYS A 419 -24.99 -21.83 32.43
CA LYS A 419 -25.11 -21.89 30.96
C LYS A 419 -23.73 -22.00 30.33
N LEU A 420 -23.31 -23.23 30.04
CA LEU A 420 -22.13 -23.55 29.24
C LEU A 420 -22.60 -24.23 27.95
N ASP A 421 -21.95 -23.91 26.83
CA ASP A 421 -22.26 -24.48 25.52
C ASP A 421 -21.67 -25.89 25.36
N GLN A 422 -22.30 -26.69 24.51
CA GLN A 422 -21.95 -28.10 24.31
C GLN A 422 -20.47 -28.32 23.91
N PRO A 423 -19.89 -27.56 22.97
CA PRO A 423 -18.49 -27.75 22.58
C PRO A 423 -17.50 -27.48 23.73
N LEU A 424 -17.82 -26.52 24.61
CA LEU A 424 -17.00 -26.21 25.77
C LEU A 424 -17.06 -27.33 26.81
N LEU A 425 -18.23 -27.92 27.02
CA LEU A 425 -18.39 -29.07 27.91
C LEU A 425 -17.66 -30.31 27.37
N GLU A 426 -17.73 -30.56 26.07
CA GLU A 426 -16.99 -31.65 25.42
C GLU A 426 -15.48 -31.47 25.58
N ALA A 427 -14.95 -30.29 25.26
CA ALA A 427 -13.54 -29.97 25.44
C ALA A 427 -13.09 -30.07 26.91
N LEU A 428 -13.94 -29.66 27.86
CA LEU A 428 -13.66 -29.77 29.29
C LEU A 428 -13.62 -31.24 29.74
N MET A 429 -14.55 -32.07 29.25
CA MET A 429 -14.54 -33.51 29.55
C MET A 429 -13.32 -34.20 28.95
N ASP A 430 -12.94 -33.87 27.71
CA ASP A 430 -11.74 -34.39 27.05
C ASP A 430 -10.46 -34.00 27.81
N ALA A 431 -10.41 -32.77 28.32
CA ALA A 431 -9.26 -32.28 29.08
C ALA A 431 -9.07 -32.99 30.43
N PHE A 432 -10.11 -33.62 30.98
CA PHE A 432 -10.09 -34.35 32.25
C PHE A 432 -10.48 -35.83 32.08
N GLU A 433 -10.30 -36.39 30.88
CA GLU A 433 -10.65 -37.78 30.60
C GLU A 433 -9.65 -38.76 31.24
N VAL A 434 -10.19 -39.82 31.83
CA VAL A 434 -9.44 -40.98 32.33
C VAL A 434 -9.89 -42.25 31.59
N PRO A 435 -9.13 -43.37 31.68
CA PRO A 435 -9.46 -44.59 30.97
C PRO A 435 -10.91 -45.05 31.18
N LYS A 436 -11.49 -45.67 30.14
CA LYS A 436 -12.93 -46.04 30.03
C LYS A 436 -13.87 -44.86 29.75
N LYS A 437 -13.36 -43.74 29.22
CA LYS A 437 -14.15 -42.54 28.84
C LYS A 437 -14.88 -41.88 30.02
N LEU A 438 -14.34 -42.02 31.23
CA LEU A 438 -14.83 -41.36 32.43
C LEU A 438 -14.17 -39.99 32.57
N VAL A 439 -14.85 -39.08 33.26
CA VAL A 439 -14.36 -37.72 33.52
C VAL A 439 -13.94 -37.63 34.98
N ASP A 440 -12.68 -37.26 35.23
CA ASP A 440 -12.15 -37.05 36.58
C ASP A 440 -12.56 -35.67 37.11
N THR A 441 -13.74 -35.63 37.72
CA THR A 441 -14.30 -34.41 38.31
C THR A 441 -13.58 -34.00 39.59
N GLY A 442 -12.89 -34.93 40.26
CA GLY A 442 -12.06 -34.65 41.44
C GLY A 442 -10.81 -33.87 41.04
N ALA A 443 -10.08 -34.32 40.03
CA ALA A 443 -8.94 -33.60 39.47
C ALA A 443 -9.35 -32.23 38.89
N MET A 444 -10.51 -32.16 38.24
CA MET A 444 -11.10 -30.91 37.74
C MET A 444 -11.35 -29.91 38.87
N ALA A 445 -12.01 -30.36 39.93
CA ALA A 445 -12.30 -29.52 41.10
C ALA A 445 -11.04 -29.08 41.82
N LEU A 446 -10.09 -30.00 42.06
CA LEU A 446 -8.82 -29.70 42.71
C LEU A 446 -8.04 -28.63 41.94
N LYS A 447 -7.94 -28.78 40.61
CA LYS A 447 -7.23 -27.83 39.75
C LYS A 447 -7.86 -26.44 39.77
N TYR A 448 -9.19 -26.36 39.72
CA TYR A 448 -9.91 -25.10 39.82
C TYR A 448 -9.71 -24.43 41.19
N LEU A 449 -9.96 -25.17 42.27
CA LEU A 449 -9.99 -24.64 43.64
C LEU A 449 -8.59 -24.26 44.15
N THR A 450 -7.54 -24.92 43.67
CA THR A 450 -6.15 -24.55 43.97
C THR A 450 -5.83 -23.13 43.46
N LYS A 451 -6.39 -22.77 42.29
CA LYS A 451 -6.18 -21.44 41.68
C LYS A 451 -7.19 -20.40 42.17
N HIS A 452 -8.44 -20.82 42.37
CA HIS A 452 -9.55 -19.97 42.81
C HIS A 452 -10.19 -20.54 44.08
N PRO A 453 -9.58 -20.32 45.26
CA PRO A 453 -10.18 -20.70 46.53
C PRO A 453 -11.58 -20.08 46.65
N THR A 454 -12.57 -20.93 46.91
CA THR A 454 -13.98 -20.52 46.98
C THR A 454 -14.53 -20.91 48.35
N GLU A 455 -15.16 -19.98 49.03
CA GLU A 455 -15.82 -20.25 50.31
C GLU A 455 -17.12 -21.05 50.09
N PRO A 456 -17.48 -21.98 51.00
CA PRO A 456 -18.77 -22.64 50.93
C PRO A 456 -19.92 -21.62 50.95
N PRO A 457 -21.03 -21.89 50.24
CA PRO A 457 -22.17 -20.98 50.26
C PRO A 457 -22.72 -20.86 51.69
N ILE A 458 -22.93 -19.63 52.14
CA ILE A 458 -23.48 -19.35 53.48
C ILE A 458 -24.88 -19.95 53.55
N VAL A 459 -25.02 -21.05 54.30
CA VAL A 459 -26.32 -21.63 54.63
C VAL A 459 -26.90 -20.78 55.76
N ASN A 460 -27.94 -20.00 55.48
CA ASN A 460 -28.72 -19.38 56.56
C ASN A 460 -29.46 -20.51 57.31
N ILE A 461 -29.04 -20.78 58.54
CA ILE A 461 -29.54 -21.89 59.39
C ILE A 461 -31.00 -21.67 59.87
N TYR A 462 -31.67 -20.59 59.47
CA TYR A 462 -33.08 -20.33 59.81
C TYR A 462 -34.08 -20.85 58.77
N THR A 463 -34.02 -22.13 58.44
CA THR A 463 -35.19 -22.91 57.98
C THR A 463 -34.93 -24.40 58.22
N ILE A 464 -34.91 -24.80 59.50
CA ILE A 464 -35.20 -26.18 59.88
C ILE A 464 -36.71 -26.25 60.06
N THR A 465 -37.42 -26.82 59.08
CA THR A 465 -38.71 -27.46 59.35
C THR A 465 -38.41 -28.90 59.78
N PRO A 466 -38.87 -29.35 60.95
CA PRO A 466 -38.62 -30.71 61.42
C PRO A 466 -39.32 -31.73 60.53
N ILE A 467 -38.62 -32.84 60.27
CA ILE A 467 -39.21 -34.09 59.81
C ILE A 467 -40.07 -34.60 60.98
N ASN A 468 -41.40 -34.50 60.84
CA ASN A 468 -42.31 -35.21 61.75
C ASN A 468 -42.27 -36.71 61.43
N CYS A 469 -41.98 -37.48 62.47
CA CYS A 469 -42.24 -38.92 62.58
C CYS A 469 -43.64 -39.28 62.09
N CYS A 470 -43.72 -40.31 61.24
CA CYS A 470 -44.86 -41.22 61.15
C CYS A 470 -44.32 -42.65 60.95
N CYS A 471 -43.84 -43.25 62.03
CA CYS A 471 -44.01 -44.69 62.24
C CYS A 471 -45.09 -44.81 63.31
N SER A 472 -46.27 -45.30 62.92
CA SER A 472 -47.24 -45.87 63.86
C SER A 472 -47.50 -47.30 63.41
N GLU A 473 -46.97 -48.22 64.21
CA GLU A 473 -47.35 -49.62 64.27
C GLU A 473 -48.88 -49.71 64.48
N ASN A 474 -49.54 -50.55 63.68
CA ASN A 474 -50.84 -51.10 64.03
C ASN A 474 -50.60 -52.56 64.42
N GLU A 475 -50.78 -52.85 65.69
CA GLU A 475 -51.04 -54.19 66.21
C GLU A 475 -52.38 -54.71 65.65
N ASN A 476 -52.38 -55.96 65.20
CA ASN A 476 -53.59 -56.78 65.10
C ASN A 476 -53.75 -57.57 66.41
N PRO A 477 -54.98 -57.88 66.81
CA PRO A 477 -55.29 -58.48 68.11
C PRO A 477 -54.75 -59.90 68.32
#